data_AF-A0A974UTQ0-F1
#
_entry.id   AF-A0A974UTQ0-F1
#
_cell.length_a   1.000
_cell.length_b   1.000
_cell.length_c   1.000
_cell.angle_alpha   90.00
_cell.angle_beta   90.00
_cell.angle_gamma   90.00
#
_symmetry.space_group_name_H-M   'P 1'
#
loop_
_entity.id
_entity.type
_entity.pdbx_description
1 polymer ?
#
loop_
_entity_poly.entity_id
_entity_poly.type
_entity_poly.pdbx_seq_one_letter_code
_entity_poly.pdbx_strand_id
1 'polypeptide(L)'
;MAVSDALATMSAKAKEVEDEAKEIEDKIHSATTTQRATVEEDVARARTSAEERSQELRQKIEQTKTDAASWWRDVQESWDRHVQQIRSNIGEKRHEMDVKQAAKQADLAESDAEFAVAHAMAAIEEAEYTVLEAIIARDAADKLKAGG
;
A
#
# COMPACT_ATOMS: atom_id res chain seq x y z
N MET A 1 20.72 3.24 4.17
CA MET A 1 20.10 2.51 5.30
C MET A 1 20.59 1.08 5.28
N ALA A 2 20.79 0.45 6.43
CA ALA A 2 21.06 -0.99 6.47
C ALA A 2 19.76 -1.75 6.13
N VAL A 3 19.88 -2.93 5.53
CA VAL A 3 18.71 -3.79 5.21
C VAL A 3 17.92 -4.14 6.48
N SER A 4 18.60 -4.22 7.64
CA SER A 4 17.98 -4.38 8.95
C SER A 4 17.02 -3.24 9.32
N ASP A 5 17.35 -1.99 8.97
CA ASP A 5 16.51 -0.83 9.27
C ASP A 5 15.25 -0.83 8.41
N ALA A 6 15.38 -1.29 7.15
CA ALA A 6 14.26 -1.48 6.24
C ALA A 6 13.31 -2.57 6.75
N LEU A 7 13.84 -3.69 7.24
CA LEU A 7 13.04 -4.78 7.84
C LEU A 7 12.32 -4.34 9.12
N ALA A 8 13.00 -3.58 9.99
CA ALA A 8 12.37 -3.02 11.19
C ALA A 8 11.23 -2.05 10.84
N THR A 9 11.42 -1.24 9.81
CA THR A 9 10.37 -0.34 9.30
C THR A 9 9.18 -1.15 8.75
N MET A 10 9.44 -2.19 7.97
CA MET A 10 8.39 -3.06 7.42
C MET A 10 7.58 -3.74 8.53
N SER A 11 8.25 -4.28 9.56
CA SER A 11 7.57 -4.92 10.70
C SER A 11 6.69 -3.94 11.49
N ALA A 12 7.19 -2.73 11.76
CA ALA A 12 6.39 -1.70 12.42
C ALA A 12 5.14 -1.34 11.60
N LYS A 13 5.28 -1.28 10.27
CA LYS A 13 4.16 -1.00 9.37
C LYS A 13 3.16 -2.14 9.24
N ALA A 14 3.63 -3.39 9.23
CA ALA A 14 2.74 -4.55 9.25
C ALA A 14 1.87 -4.56 10.52
N LYS A 15 2.45 -4.19 11.67
CA LYS A 15 1.70 -4.08 12.93
C LYS A 15 0.67 -2.95 12.90
N GLU A 16 1.04 -1.77 12.40
CA GLU A 16 0.11 -0.64 12.23
C GLU A 16 -1.09 -1.03 11.35
N VAL A 17 -0.84 -1.72 10.24
CA VAL A 17 -1.90 -2.24 9.34
C VAL A 17 -2.74 -3.32 10.02
N GLU A 18 -2.13 -4.21 10.81
CA GLU A 18 -2.86 -5.21 11.59
C GLU A 18 -3.84 -4.55 12.58
N ASP A 19 -3.37 -3.54 13.31
CA ASP A 19 -4.19 -2.81 14.29
C ASP A 19 -5.35 -2.07 13.59
N GLU A 20 -5.08 -1.38 12.47
CA GLU A 20 -6.11 -0.69 11.66
C GLU A 20 -7.12 -1.67 11.04
N ALA A 21 -6.67 -2.82 10.54
CA ALA A 21 -7.54 -3.84 9.94
C ALA A 21 -8.51 -4.43 10.98
N LYS A 22 -8.05 -4.70 12.20
CA LYS A 22 -8.90 -5.14 13.31
C LYS A 22 -9.95 -4.10 13.68
N GLU A 23 -9.55 -2.83 13.75
CA GLU A 23 -10.49 -1.74 14.03
C GLU A 23 -11.59 -1.64 12.96
N ILE A 24 -11.23 -1.84 11.68
CA ILE A 24 -12.19 -1.86 10.58
C ILE A 24 -13.10 -3.10 10.65
N GLU A 25 -12.56 -4.28 10.96
CA GLU A 25 -13.33 -5.53 11.10
C GLU A 25 -14.38 -5.43 12.22
N ASP A 26 -13.99 -4.90 13.38
CA ASP A 26 -14.89 -4.66 14.52
C ASP A 26 -16.00 -3.66 14.16
N LYS A 27 -15.68 -2.63 13.37
CA LYS A 27 -16.67 -1.67 12.87
C LYS A 27 -17.64 -2.30 11.87
N ILE A 28 -17.16 -3.11 10.93
CA ILE A 28 -18.02 -3.83 9.98
C ILE A 28 -18.99 -4.76 10.74
N HIS A 29 -18.51 -5.48 11.75
CA HIS A 29 -19.35 -6.36 12.59
C HIS A 29 -20.39 -5.59 13.44
N SER A 30 -20.14 -4.32 13.76
CA SER A 30 -21.04 -3.49 14.57
C SER A 30 -21.96 -2.57 13.75
N ALA A 31 -21.82 -2.54 12.42
CA ALA A 31 -22.45 -1.55 11.57
C ALA A 31 -23.98 -1.68 11.47
N THR A 32 -24.68 -0.68 12.02
CA THR A 32 -26.04 -0.27 11.61
C THR A 32 -25.95 1.07 10.87
N THR A 33 -27.01 1.46 10.15
CA THR A 33 -27.12 2.64 9.25
C THR A 33 -26.56 3.97 9.80
N THR A 34 -26.40 4.12 11.12
CA THR A 34 -25.87 5.32 11.79
C THR A 34 -24.34 5.51 11.65
N GLN A 35 -23.56 4.51 11.24
CA GLN A 35 -22.07 4.59 11.21
C GLN A 35 -21.46 5.16 9.91
N ARG A 36 -22.27 5.56 8.91
CA ARG A 36 -21.75 6.04 7.61
C ARG A 36 -20.77 7.21 7.74
N ALA A 37 -21.02 8.15 8.65
CA ALA A 37 -20.14 9.30 8.87
C ALA A 37 -18.76 8.89 9.43
N THR A 38 -18.72 7.89 10.32
CA THR A 38 -17.47 7.33 10.87
C THR A 38 -16.67 6.62 9.77
N VAL A 39 -17.34 5.85 8.90
CA VAL A 39 -16.69 5.20 7.76
C VAL A 39 -16.15 6.24 6.77
N GLU A 40 -16.88 7.33 6.52
CA GLU A 40 -16.41 8.42 5.65
C GLU A 40 -15.17 9.14 6.22
N GLU A 41 -15.11 9.32 7.54
CA GLU A 41 -13.93 9.87 8.23
C GLU A 41 -12.72 8.91 8.16
N ASP A 42 -12.94 7.62 8.36
CA ASP A 42 -11.90 6.60 8.28
C ASP A 42 -11.32 6.50 6.86
N VAL A 43 -12.18 6.56 5.83
CA VAL A 43 -11.76 6.64 4.43
C VAL A 43 -10.91 7.89 4.17
N ALA A 44 -11.29 9.04 4.73
CA ALA A 44 -10.51 10.26 4.60
C ALA A 44 -9.14 10.15 5.28
N ARG A 45 -9.07 9.56 6.48
CA ARG A 45 -7.82 9.33 7.21
C ARG A 45 -6.90 8.38 6.46
N ALA A 46 -7.42 7.25 5.98
CA ALA A 46 -6.68 6.28 5.18
C ALA A 46 -6.14 6.94 3.89
N ARG A 47 -6.95 7.80 3.26
CA ARG A 47 -6.53 8.55 2.07
C ARG A 47 -5.36 9.49 2.34
N THR A 48 -5.45 10.33 3.38
CA THR A 48 -4.38 11.25 3.75
C THR A 48 -3.10 10.49 4.07
N SER A 49 -3.21 9.43 4.85
CA SER A 49 -2.05 8.62 5.22
C SER A 49 -1.39 7.94 4.01
N ALA A 50 -2.20 7.45 3.05
CA ALA A 50 -1.67 6.90 1.80
C ALA A 50 -0.94 7.97 0.95
N GLU A 51 -1.44 9.21 0.93
CA GLU A 51 -0.81 10.33 0.21
C GLU A 51 0.52 10.74 0.84
N GLU A 52 0.57 10.84 2.17
CA GLU A 52 1.81 11.11 2.91
C GLU A 52 2.87 10.03 2.65
N ARG A 53 2.48 8.75 2.72
CA ARG A 53 3.39 7.62 2.45
C ARG A 53 3.91 7.61 1.01
N SER A 54 3.07 7.92 0.02
CA SER A 54 3.50 8.05 -1.38
C SER A 54 4.52 9.19 -1.54
N GLN A 55 4.34 10.32 -0.86
CA GLN A 55 5.30 11.42 -0.87
C GLN A 55 6.63 11.06 -0.20
N GLU A 56 6.61 10.36 0.93
CA GLU A 56 7.83 9.88 1.58
C GLU A 56 8.61 8.91 0.69
N LEU A 57 7.91 8.00 0.00
CA LEU A 57 8.51 7.06 -0.94
C LEU A 57 9.18 7.80 -2.11
N ARG A 58 8.48 8.77 -2.70
CA ARG A 58 9.04 9.66 -3.74
C ARG A 58 10.34 10.31 -3.30
N GLN A 59 10.34 10.90 -2.10
CA GLN A 59 11.53 11.57 -1.57
C GLN A 59 12.70 10.59 -1.37
N LYS A 60 12.44 9.38 -0.84
CA LYS A 60 13.48 8.35 -0.66
C LYS A 60 14.08 7.90 -1.99
N ILE A 61 13.24 7.74 -3.02
CA ILE A 61 13.68 7.33 -4.36
C ILE A 61 14.52 8.45 -5.00
N GLU A 62 14.08 9.71 -4.95
CA GLU A 62 14.84 10.86 -5.48
C GLU A 62 16.18 11.11 -4.78
N GLN A 63 16.27 10.79 -3.48
CA GLN A 63 17.53 10.85 -2.73
C GLN A 63 18.52 9.74 -3.14
N THR A 64 18.05 8.67 -3.78
CA THR A 64 18.87 7.52 -4.18
C THR A 64 19.23 7.65 -5.66
N LYS A 65 20.46 8.07 -5.99
CA LYS A 65 20.91 8.19 -7.40
C LYS A 65 21.57 6.91 -7.90
N THR A 66 20.79 5.85 -8.08
CA THR A 66 21.26 4.56 -8.63
C THR A 66 20.34 4.08 -9.75
N ASP A 67 20.82 3.15 -10.59
CA ASP A 67 19.98 2.54 -11.63
C ASP A 67 18.76 1.81 -11.03
N ALA A 68 18.93 1.24 -9.82
CA ALA A 68 17.83 0.68 -9.04
C ALA A 68 16.75 1.73 -8.73
N ALA A 69 17.11 2.99 -8.50
CA ALA A 69 16.15 4.06 -8.28
C ALA A 69 15.38 4.46 -9.56
N SER A 70 15.91 4.20 -10.77
CA SER A 70 15.14 4.37 -12.00
C SER A 70 14.02 3.35 -12.10
N TRP A 71 14.32 2.07 -11.86
CA TRP A 71 13.32 1.02 -11.87
C TRP A 71 12.24 1.24 -10.80
N TRP A 72 12.64 1.65 -9.59
CA TRP A 72 11.70 1.98 -8.52
C TRP A 72 10.81 3.19 -8.82
N ARG A 73 11.29 4.19 -9.59
CA ARG A 73 10.42 5.29 -10.08
C ARG A 73 9.32 4.78 -10.99
N ASP A 74 9.63 3.88 -11.91
CA ASP A 74 8.64 3.31 -12.84
C ASP A 74 7.56 2.52 -12.10
N VAL A 75 7.96 1.71 -11.10
CA VAL A 75 7.04 0.99 -10.21
C VAL A 75 6.12 1.97 -9.48
N GLN A 76 6.68 3.03 -8.91
CA GLN A 76 5.95 4.02 -8.15
C GLN A 76 4.95 4.81 -9.01
N GLU A 77 5.35 5.21 -10.23
CA GLU A 77 4.44 5.87 -11.16
C GLU A 77 3.29 4.96 -11.62
N SER A 78 3.57 3.67 -11.84
CA SER A 78 2.55 2.70 -12.19
C SER A 78 1.52 2.53 -11.07
N TRP A 79 2.00 2.44 -9.83
CA TRP A 79 1.17 2.39 -8.64
C TRP A 79 0.31 3.65 -8.47
N ASP A 80 0.90 4.84 -8.60
CA ASP A 80 0.17 6.09 -8.44
C ASP A 80 -0.94 6.25 -9.51
N ARG A 81 -0.68 5.83 -10.75
CA ARG A 81 -1.71 5.78 -11.81
C ARG A 81 -2.86 4.85 -11.42
N HIS A 82 -2.55 3.65 -10.91
CA HIS A 82 -3.54 2.67 -10.52
C HIS A 82 -4.42 3.17 -9.36
N VAL A 83 -3.80 3.76 -8.34
CA VAL A 83 -4.51 4.36 -7.19
C VAL A 83 -5.41 5.53 -7.62
N GLN A 84 -4.94 6.39 -8.51
CA GLN A 84 -5.76 7.48 -9.05
C GLN A 84 -6.98 6.97 -9.82
N GLN A 85 -6.82 5.89 -10.60
CA GLN A 85 -7.91 5.28 -11.34
C GLN A 85 -9.00 4.72 -10.42
N ILE A 86 -8.62 3.99 -9.36
CA ILE A 86 -9.57 3.50 -8.34
C ILE A 86 -10.32 4.67 -7.69
N ARG A 87 -9.59 5.72 -7.26
CA ARG A 87 -10.19 6.91 -6.61
C ARG A 87 -11.15 7.67 -7.53
N SER A 88 -10.81 7.83 -8.81
CA SER A 88 -11.69 8.47 -9.81
C SER A 88 -12.97 7.66 -10.03
N ASN A 89 -12.84 6.34 -10.18
CA ASN A 89 -13.98 5.43 -10.37
C ASN A 89 -14.96 5.47 -9.20
N ILE A 90 -14.46 5.58 -7.96
CA ILE A 90 -15.28 5.71 -6.74
C ILE A 90 -15.93 7.11 -6.66
N GLY A 91 -15.19 8.16 -7.02
CA GLY A 91 -15.65 9.55 -6.95
C GLY A 91 -16.72 9.93 -7.97
N GLU A 92 -16.52 9.63 -9.25
CA GLU A 92 -17.46 9.96 -10.33
C GLU A 92 -18.81 9.25 -10.15
N LYS A 93 -18.79 8.00 -9.68
CA LYS A 93 -19.99 7.16 -9.56
C LYS A 93 -20.89 7.54 -8.37
N ARG A 94 -20.37 8.24 -7.35
CA ARG A 94 -21.17 8.77 -6.23
C ARG A 94 -22.14 9.88 -6.64
N HIS A 95 -21.97 10.51 -7.81
CA HIS A 95 -22.82 11.61 -8.27
C HIS A 95 -24.00 11.20 -9.18
N GLU A 96 -24.05 9.95 -9.66
CA GLU A 96 -25.13 9.43 -10.52
C GLU A 96 -25.78 8.21 -9.85
N MET A 97 -26.98 8.33 -9.28
CA MET A 97 -27.62 7.19 -8.59
C MET A 97 -29.09 6.96 -8.97
N ASP A 98 -29.34 5.89 -9.73
CA ASP A 98 -30.54 5.02 -9.68
C ASP A 98 -30.23 3.75 -8.84
N VAL A 99 -31.25 3.10 -8.25
CA VAL A 99 -31.12 1.95 -7.32
C VAL A 99 -30.34 0.78 -7.94
N LYS A 100 -30.53 0.50 -9.23
CA LYS A 100 -29.78 -0.55 -9.94
C LYS A 100 -28.30 -0.20 -10.15
N GLN A 101 -27.98 1.09 -10.31
CA GLN A 101 -26.60 1.56 -10.36
C GLN A 101 -25.96 1.46 -8.98
N ALA A 102 -26.68 1.74 -7.90
CA ALA A 102 -26.17 1.67 -6.54
C ALA A 102 -25.68 0.25 -6.15
N ALA A 103 -26.47 -0.80 -6.44
CA ALA A 103 -26.07 -2.17 -6.14
C ALA A 103 -24.81 -2.60 -6.93
N LYS A 104 -24.80 -2.33 -8.24
CA LYS A 104 -23.63 -2.61 -9.09
C LYS A 104 -22.38 -1.83 -8.65
N GLN A 105 -22.55 -0.63 -8.13
CA GLN A 105 -21.44 0.16 -7.59
C GLN A 105 -20.87 -0.44 -6.30
N ALA A 106 -21.73 -0.96 -5.42
CA ALA A 106 -21.28 -1.68 -4.22
C ALA A 106 -20.45 -2.91 -4.61
N ASP A 107 -20.95 -3.75 -5.52
CA ASP A 107 -20.24 -4.95 -5.99
C ASP A 107 -18.85 -4.62 -6.58
N LEU A 108 -18.78 -3.53 -7.38
CA LEU A 108 -17.51 -3.08 -7.95
C LEU A 108 -16.55 -2.55 -6.88
N ALA A 109 -17.05 -1.80 -5.90
CA ALA A 109 -16.23 -1.28 -4.81
C ALA A 109 -15.68 -2.39 -3.91
N GLU A 110 -16.48 -3.44 -3.65
CA GLU A 110 -16.04 -4.64 -2.93
C GLU A 110 -14.95 -5.39 -3.71
N SER A 111 -15.15 -5.60 -5.02
CA SER A 111 -14.14 -6.24 -5.87
C SER A 111 -12.84 -5.43 -5.97
N ASP A 112 -12.92 -4.10 -6.08
CA ASP A 112 -11.76 -3.21 -6.06
C ASP A 112 -11.01 -3.31 -4.72
N ALA A 113 -11.73 -3.43 -3.59
CA ALA A 113 -11.13 -3.59 -2.27
C ALA A 113 -10.42 -4.95 -2.13
N GLU A 114 -11.04 -6.05 -2.57
CA GLU A 114 -10.42 -7.38 -2.59
C GLU A 114 -9.13 -7.39 -3.41
N PHE A 115 -9.15 -6.78 -4.59
CA PHE A 115 -7.98 -6.68 -5.46
C PHE A 115 -6.86 -5.85 -4.80
N ALA A 116 -7.20 -4.74 -4.15
CA ALA A 116 -6.23 -3.91 -3.43
C ALA A 116 -5.54 -4.68 -2.30
N VAL A 117 -6.29 -5.48 -1.53
CA VAL A 117 -5.73 -6.35 -0.48
C VAL A 117 -4.79 -7.40 -1.07
N ALA A 118 -5.21 -8.09 -2.13
CA ALA A 118 -4.38 -9.10 -2.79
C ALA A 118 -3.08 -8.51 -3.35
N HIS A 119 -3.13 -7.30 -3.91
CA HIS A 119 -1.94 -6.60 -4.39
C HIS A 119 -1.00 -6.22 -3.24
N ALA A 120 -1.52 -5.73 -2.13
CA ALA A 120 -0.72 -5.37 -0.96
C ALA A 120 0.04 -6.59 -0.41
N MET A 121 -0.61 -7.76 -0.35
CA MET A 121 0.05 -9.00 0.06
C MET A 121 1.20 -9.38 -0.87
N ALA A 122 0.97 -9.36 -2.19
CA ALA A 122 2.02 -9.64 -3.18
C ALA A 122 3.21 -8.67 -3.06
N ALA A 123 2.95 -7.39 -2.79
CA ALA A 123 4.00 -6.39 -2.61
C ALA A 123 4.84 -6.66 -1.35
N ILE A 124 4.24 -7.14 -0.27
CA ILE A 124 4.96 -7.54 0.96
C ILE A 124 5.87 -8.76 0.66
N GLU A 125 5.34 -9.78 -0.01
CA GLU A 125 6.12 -10.98 -0.39
C GLU A 125 7.34 -10.61 -1.27
N GLU A 126 7.17 -9.71 -2.24
CA GLU A 126 8.26 -9.24 -3.09
C GLU A 126 9.32 -8.43 -2.31
N ALA A 127 8.88 -7.65 -1.31
CA ALA A 127 9.79 -6.92 -0.44
C ALA A 127 10.64 -7.87 0.42
N GLU A 128 10.03 -8.93 0.97
CA GLU A 128 10.73 -9.99 1.69
C GLU A 128 11.78 -10.67 0.82
N TYR A 129 11.40 -11.07 -0.40
CA TYR A 129 12.31 -11.65 -1.38
C TYR A 129 13.51 -10.74 -1.67
N THR A 130 13.26 -9.45 -1.93
CA THR A 130 14.32 -8.48 -2.23
C THR A 130 15.28 -8.25 -1.05
N VAL A 131 14.76 -8.26 0.17
CA VAL A 131 15.57 -8.18 1.40
C VAL A 131 16.51 -9.39 1.52
N LEU A 132 16.02 -10.59 1.23
CA LEU A 132 16.84 -11.81 1.26
C LEU A 132 17.95 -11.77 0.20
N GLU A 133 17.64 -11.37 -1.03
CA GLU A 133 18.64 -11.18 -2.09
C GLU A 133 19.73 -10.17 -1.70
N ALA A 134 19.35 -9.07 -1.04
CA ALA A 134 20.31 -8.08 -0.56
C ALA A 134 21.26 -8.63 0.53
N ILE A 135 20.76 -9.51 1.41
CA ILE A 135 21.58 -10.19 2.42
C ILE A 135 22.59 -11.13 1.74
N ILE A 136 22.14 -11.93 0.76
CA ILE A 136 23.01 -12.84 0.00
C ILE A 136 24.11 -12.06 -0.73
N ALA A 137 23.75 -10.96 -1.40
CA ALA A 137 24.72 -10.12 -2.10
C ALA A 137 25.77 -9.49 -1.15
N ARG A 138 25.36 -9.12 0.07
CA ARG A 138 26.29 -8.59 1.09
C ARG A 138 27.28 -9.67 1.56
N ASP A 139 26.78 -10.86 1.89
CA ASP A 139 27.62 -11.99 2.31
C ASP A 139 28.65 -12.36 1.23
N ALA A 140 28.22 -12.41 -0.03
CA ALA A 140 29.11 -12.65 -1.16
C ALA A 140 30.22 -11.57 -1.27
N ALA A 141 29.87 -10.29 -1.11
CA ALA A 141 30.83 -9.20 -1.15
C ALA A 141 31.84 -9.26 0.01
N ASP A 142 31.41 -9.62 1.21
CA ASP A 142 32.28 -9.71 2.38
C ASP A 142 33.25 -10.91 2.28
N LYS A 143 32.78 -12.05 1.75
CA LYS A 143 33.63 -13.22 1.43
C LYS A 143 34.72 -12.89 0.41
N LEU A 144 34.38 -12.16 -0.66
CA LEU A 144 35.35 -11.74 -1.66
C LEU A 144 36.42 -10.79 -1.07
N LYS A 145 36.04 -9.91 -0.14
CA LYS A 145 36.98 -9.03 0.55
C LYS A 145 37.89 -9.74 1.55
N ALA A 146 37.42 -10.84 2.16
CA ALA A 146 38.21 -11.62 3.12
C ALA A 146 39.17 -12.62 2.45
N GLY A 147 38.93 -12.97 1.18
CA GLY A 147 39.72 -13.93 0.40
C GLY A 147 40.75 -13.32 -0.56
N GLY A 148 40.84 -11.98 -0.66
CA GLY A 148 41.83 -11.25 -1.46
C GLY A 148 42.73 -10.39 -0.60
#